data_AF-A0A2Z7DGU0-F1
#
_entry.id   AF-A0A2Z7DGU0-F1
#
_cell.length_a   1.000
_cell.length_b   1.000
_cell.length_c   1.000
_cell.angle_alpha   90.00
_cell.angle_beta   90.00
_cell.angle_gamma   90.00
#
_symmetry.space_group_name_H-M   'P 1'
#
loop_
_entity.id
_entity.type
_entity.pdbx_description
1 polymer ?
#
loop_
_entity_poly.entity_id
_entity_poly.type
_entity_poly.pdbx_seq_one_letter_code
_entity_poly.pdbx_strand_id
1 'polypeptide(L)'
;MGITCHWIDNAWNIQKLLLAYRCFNDPHTAQNISHLMFIILEKYCLTSKIFSISFDNASAKTCSIDELIRMCQPSIGGKFFHIRCTCHIFNLCVQDGLKSLELYIKPLRSTIHYLWTHPQVMKQWGKFCKLNGMRAKRFARDVPTRWNSTYNFLLSTFEYKDLLCGFFGQVQSSNIYLYANQ
;
A
#
# COMPACT_ATOMS: atom_id res chain seq x y z
N MET A 1 13.60 -7.08 0.08
CA MET A 1 13.98 -5.88 -0.69
C MET A 1 14.11 -6.22 -2.17
N GLY A 2 13.36 -5.52 -3.02
CA GLY A 2 13.52 -5.57 -4.47
C GLY A 2 14.26 -4.32 -4.96
N ILE A 3 15.27 -4.48 -5.81
CA ILE A 3 16.00 -3.39 -6.46
C ILE A 3 15.80 -3.52 -7.96
N THR A 4 15.27 -2.48 -8.58
CA THR A 4 15.12 -2.39 -10.04
C THR A 4 15.97 -1.24 -10.54
N CYS A 5 16.81 -1.51 -11.52
CA CYS A 5 17.61 -0.50 -12.20
C CYS A 5 16.90 -0.01 -13.45
N HIS A 6 17.03 1.30 -13.69
CA HIS A 6 16.52 1.98 -14.85
C HIS A 6 17.64 2.81 -15.46
N TRP A 7 17.81 2.77 -16.78
CA TRP A 7 18.79 3.58 -17.49
C TRP A 7 18.31 3.88 -18.91
N ILE A 8 18.97 4.81 -19.58
CA ILE A 8 18.73 5.14 -20.99
C ILE A 8 19.88 4.55 -21.79
N ASP A 9 19.58 3.76 -22.83
CA ASP A 9 20.60 3.18 -23.69
C ASP A 9 21.04 4.13 -24.82
N ASN A 10 22.01 3.70 -25.63
CA ASN A 10 22.54 4.49 -26.74
C ASN A 10 21.50 4.80 -27.84
N ALA A 11 20.40 4.06 -27.88
CA ALA A 11 19.29 4.27 -28.80
C ALA A 11 18.18 5.13 -28.16
N TRP A 12 18.45 5.78 -27.02
CA TRP A 12 17.52 6.63 -26.27
C TRP A 12 16.29 5.89 -25.73
N ASN A 13 16.37 4.58 -25.57
CA ASN A 13 15.28 3.79 -24.99
C ASN A 13 15.45 3.64 -23.49
N ILE A 14 14.33 3.71 -22.76
CA ILE A 14 14.30 3.42 -21.33
C ILE A 14 14.40 1.90 -21.15
N GLN A 15 15.44 1.49 -20.45
CA GLN A 15 15.66 0.12 -20.04
C GLN A 15 15.26 -0.08 -18.58
N LYS A 16 14.80 -1.29 -18.26
CA LYS A 16 14.40 -1.69 -16.90
C LYS A 16 14.88 -3.11 -16.63
N LEU A 17 15.59 -3.30 -15.52
CA LEU A 17 16.06 -4.62 -15.08
C LEU A 17 15.82 -4.81 -13.59
N LEU A 18 15.22 -5.93 -13.21
CA LEU A 18 15.17 -6.36 -11.81
C LEU A 18 16.56 -6.86 -11.42
N LEU A 19 17.32 -6.04 -10.69
CA LEU A 19 18.70 -6.35 -10.28
C LEU A 19 18.74 -7.40 -9.17
N ALA A 20 17.85 -7.25 -8.19
CA ALA A 20 17.80 -8.17 -7.05
C ALA A 20 16.39 -8.24 -6.46
N TYR A 21 16.05 -9.43 -5.97
CA TYR A 21 14.90 -9.66 -5.11
C TYR A 21 15.35 -10.57 -3.95
N ARG A 22 15.57 -9.96 -2.79
CA ARG A 22 16.10 -10.65 -1.60
C ARG A 22 15.09 -10.59 -0.47
N CYS A 23 14.95 -11.69 0.27
CA CYS A 23 14.29 -11.62 1.56
C CYS A 23 15.15 -10.76 2.50
N PHE A 24 14.52 -9.87 3.27
CA PHE A 24 15.22 -9.02 4.23
C PHE A 24 14.69 -9.37 5.60
N ASN A 25 15.46 -10.17 6.33
CA ASN A 25 15.05 -10.75 7.61
C ASN A 25 15.52 -9.90 8.80
N ASP A 26 16.42 -8.96 8.56
CA ASP A 26 16.95 -8.06 9.57
C ASP A 26 15.96 -6.95 9.91
N PRO A 27 16.11 -6.30 11.08
CA PRO A 27 15.37 -5.09 11.39
C PRO A 27 15.52 -4.06 10.27
N HIS A 28 14.41 -3.42 9.90
CA HIS A 28 14.32 -2.40 8.84
C HIS A 28 14.92 -1.05 9.26
N THR A 29 16.15 -1.08 9.77
CA THR A 29 16.94 0.11 10.10
C THR A 29 17.61 0.70 8.86
N ALA A 30 17.96 1.97 8.94
CA ALA A 30 18.66 2.68 7.88
C ALA A 30 19.98 1.99 7.48
N GLN A 31 20.72 1.54 8.48
CA GLN A 31 22.03 0.91 8.35
C GLN A 31 21.93 -0.45 7.63
N ASN A 32 21.01 -1.31 8.06
CA ASN A 32 20.87 -2.64 7.46
C ASN A 32 20.37 -2.56 6.00
N ILE A 33 19.46 -1.62 5.71
CA ILE A 33 18.95 -1.39 4.36
C ILE A 33 20.07 -0.87 3.46
N SER A 34 20.79 0.18 3.88
CA SER A 34 21.90 0.76 3.09
C SER A 34 23.02 -0.25 2.84
N HIS A 35 23.38 -1.06 3.86
CA HIS A 35 24.39 -2.10 3.74
C HIS A 35 24.00 -3.18 2.72
N LEU A 36 22.78 -3.71 2.80
CA LEU A 36 22.33 -4.72 1.82
C LEU A 36 22.28 -4.14 0.40
N MET A 37 21.86 -2.88 0.26
CA MET A 37 21.90 -2.22 -1.04
C MET A 37 23.32 -2.07 -1.57
N PHE A 38 24.25 -1.65 -0.73
CA PHE A 38 25.66 -1.53 -1.10
C PHE A 38 26.21 -2.87 -1.60
N ILE A 39 26.00 -3.97 -0.88
CA ILE A 39 26.43 -5.32 -1.29
C ILE A 39 25.85 -5.68 -2.66
N ILE A 40 24.57 -5.39 -2.91
CA ILE A 40 23.96 -5.69 -4.20
C ILE A 40 24.61 -4.84 -5.30
N LEU A 41 24.79 -3.54 -5.07
CA LEU A 41 25.38 -2.63 -6.06
C LEU A 41 26.85 -2.96 -6.35
N GLU A 42 27.62 -3.31 -5.33
CA GLU A 42 29.01 -3.73 -5.44
C GLU A 42 29.13 -5.02 -6.26
N LYS A 43 28.27 -6.01 -6.00
CA LYS A 43 28.23 -7.27 -6.76
C LYS A 43 28.12 -7.06 -8.28
N TYR A 44 27.43 -6.00 -8.70
CA TYR A 44 27.23 -5.68 -10.12
C TYR A 44 28.14 -4.54 -10.61
N CYS A 45 29.12 -4.09 -9.81
CA CYS A 45 30.02 -2.98 -10.13
C CYS A 45 29.28 -1.68 -10.50
N LEU A 46 28.20 -1.39 -9.77
CA LEU A 46 27.31 -0.24 -10.01
C LEU A 46 27.48 0.89 -9.01
N THR A 47 28.28 0.73 -7.95
CA THR A 47 28.40 1.70 -6.85
C THR A 47 28.65 3.14 -7.33
N SER A 48 29.58 3.34 -8.28
CA SER A 48 29.89 4.66 -8.84
C SER A 48 29.03 5.08 -10.05
N LYS A 49 28.12 4.22 -10.51
CA LYS A 49 27.32 4.41 -11.74
C LYS A 49 25.88 4.83 -11.47
N ILE A 50 25.55 5.14 -10.21
CA ILE A 50 24.20 5.50 -9.81
C ILE A 50 24.05 7.02 -9.85
N PHE A 51 23.06 7.46 -10.62
CA PHE A 51 22.65 8.86 -10.65
C PHE A 51 21.64 9.18 -9.54
N SER A 52 20.61 8.33 -9.40
CA SER A 52 19.50 8.54 -8.45
C SER A 52 18.92 7.23 -7.95
N ILE A 53 18.38 7.26 -6.73
CA ILE A 53 17.63 6.19 -6.09
C ILE A 53 16.28 6.75 -5.62
N SER A 54 15.22 5.97 -5.81
CA SER A 54 13.88 6.28 -5.31
C SER A 54 13.40 5.20 -4.35
N PHE A 55 12.93 5.62 -3.16
CA PHE A 55 12.30 4.75 -2.17
C PHE A 55 10.88 5.23 -1.84
N ASP A 56 10.06 4.32 -1.31
CA ASP A 56 8.84 4.66 -0.60
C ASP A 56 9.19 5.33 0.75
N ASN A 57 8.70 6.55 0.97
CA ASN A 57 9.07 7.47 2.05
C ASN A 57 8.62 6.99 3.45
N ALA A 58 9.27 5.93 3.94
CA ALA A 58 9.28 5.56 5.35
C ALA A 58 10.44 6.30 6.03
N SER A 59 10.22 6.89 7.21
CA SER A 59 11.18 7.72 7.95
C SER A 59 12.56 7.08 8.14
N ALA A 60 12.62 5.75 8.30
CA ALA A 60 13.87 4.99 8.39
C ALA A 60 14.77 5.08 7.14
N LYS A 61 14.24 5.52 5.99
CA LYS A 61 14.97 5.49 4.71
C LYS A 61 15.76 6.77 4.41
N THR A 62 15.45 7.91 5.03
CA THR A 62 16.22 9.14 4.83
C THR A 62 17.66 8.99 5.34
N CYS A 63 17.85 8.42 6.54
CA CYS A 63 19.19 8.18 7.07
C CYS A 63 19.96 7.12 6.27
N SER A 64 19.29 6.16 5.62
CA SER A 64 19.96 5.16 4.76
C SER A 64 20.56 5.77 3.51
N ILE A 65 19.97 6.87 3.03
CA ILE A 65 20.42 7.55 1.82
C ILE A 65 21.72 8.28 2.09
N ASP A 66 21.84 8.99 3.20
CA ASP A 66 23.08 9.69 3.56
C ASP A 66 24.25 8.69 3.67
N GLU A 67 23.99 7.52 4.25
CA GLU A 67 24.98 6.43 4.34
C GLU A 67 25.33 5.87 2.94
N LEU A 68 24.33 5.63 2.08
CA LEU A 68 24.56 5.20 0.70
C LEU A 68 25.34 6.23 -0.12
N ILE A 69 25.10 7.53 0.06
CA ILE A 69 25.86 8.60 -0.61
C ILE A 69 27.34 8.52 -0.21
N ARG A 70 27.61 8.34 1.10
CA ARG A 70 28.97 8.20 1.61
C ARG A 70 29.69 6.96 1.06
N MET A 71 29.00 5.81 1.04
CA MET A 71 29.59 4.55 0.58
C MET A 71 29.77 4.47 -0.94
N CYS A 72 28.79 4.96 -1.72
CA CYS A 72 28.77 4.80 -3.17
C CYS A 72 29.46 5.93 -3.94
N GLN A 73 29.68 7.10 -3.31
CA GLN A 73 30.22 8.30 -3.96
C GLN A 73 29.56 8.57 -5.33
N PRO A 74 28.23 8.77 -5.34
CA PRO A 74 27.46 8.87 -6.58
C PRO A 74 27.82 10.09 -7.41
N SER A 75 27.39 10.06 -8.68
CA SER A 75 27.62 11.15 -9.63
C SER A 75 27.13 12.51 -9.09
N ILE A 76 27.83 13.59 -9.46
CA ILE A 76 27.49 14.97 -9.06
C ILE A 76 27.46 15.14 -7.52
N GLY A 77 28.32 14.41 -6.80
CA GLY A 77 28.42 14.49 -5.33
C GLY A 77 27.13 14.14 -4.60
N GLY A 78 26.22 13.39 -5.23
CA GLY A 78 24.96 12.96 -4.65
C GLY A 78 23.83 14.00 -4.63
N LYS A 79 24.00 15.15 -5.30
CA LYS A 79 22.99 16.24 -5.31
C LYS A 79 21.58 15.80 -5.72
N PHE A 80 21.47 14.82 -6.62
CA PHE A 80 20.18 14.27 -7.11
C PHE A 80 19.98 12.80 -6.74
N PHE A 81 20.74 12.32 -5.75
CA PHE A 81 20.79 10.90 -5.44
C PHE A 81 19.49 10.37 -4.83
N HIS A 82 18.71 11.22 -4.18
CA HIS A 82 17.42 10.83 -3.61
C HIS A 82 16.25 11.54 -4.28
N ILE A 83 15.36 10.73 -4.82
CA ILE A 83 14.06 11.18 -5.34
C ILE A 83 12.98 10.50 -4.51
N ARG A 84 12.04 11.28 -3.97
CA ARG A 84 10.88 10.72 -3.26
C ARG A 84 9.95 10.05 -4.27
N CYS A 85 9.39 8.90 -3.91
CA CYS A 85 8.43 8.22 -4.77
C CYS A 85 7.14 9.05 -4.93
N THR A 86 6.85 9.48 -6.16
CA THR A 86 5.63 10.26 -6.50
C THR A 86 4.36 9.52 -6.11
N CYS A 87 4.30 8.20 -6.29
CA CYS A 87 3.15 7.39 -5.88
C CYS A 87 2.91 7.46 -4.36
N HIS A 88 3.97 7.56 -3.56
CA HIS A 88 3.85 7.73 -2.12
C HIS A 88 3.39 9.14 -1.75
N ILE A 89 3.95 10.18 -2.38
CA ILE A 89 3.48 11.57 -2.20
C ILE A 89 1.99 11.65 -2.51
N PHE A 90 1.57 11.05 -3.62
CA PHE A 90 0.17 10.99 -3.99
C PHE A 90 -0.68 10.25 -2.96
N ASN A 91 -0.19 9.13 -2.42
CA ASN A 91 -0.86 8.43 -1.31
C ASN A 91 -1.04 9.35 -0.10
N LEU A 92 -0.02 10.12 0.29
CA LEU A 92 -0.14 11.05 1.42
C LEU A 92 -1.23 12.11 1.16
N CYS A 93 -1.28 12.70 -0.03
CA CYS A 93 -2.32 13.66 -0.41
C CYS A 93 -3.72 13.03 -0.34
N VAL A 94 -3.88 11.81 -0.88
CA VAL A 94 -5.17 11.11 -0.85
C VAL A 94 -5.58 10.79 0.60
N GLN A 95 -4.66 10.25 1.41
CA GLN A 95 -4.95 9.92 2.81
C GLN A 95 -5.33 11.16 3.62
N ASP A 96 -4.69 12.31 3.36
CA ASP A 96 -5.04 13.56 4.02
C ASP A 96 -6.46 14.02 3.65
N GLY A 97 -6.82 13.97 2.37
CA GLY A 97 -8.18 14.26 1.91
C GLY A 97 -9.22 13.31 2.51
N LEU A 98 -8.91 12.01 2.61
CA LEU A 98 -9.81 11.00 3.18
C LEU A 98 -10.12 11.20 4.66
N LYS A 99 -9.27 11.90 5.43
CA LYS A 99 -9.55 12.20 6.85
C LYS A 99 -10.89 12.92 7.04
N SER A 100 -11.24 13.81 6.11
CA SER A 100 -12.53 14.54 6.14
C SER A 100 -13.75 13.62 5.98
N LEU A 101 -13.56 12.44 5.36
CA LEU A 101 -14.60 11.45 5.08
C LEU A 101 -14.56 10.27 6.07
N GLU A 102 -13.63 10.26 7.02
CA GLU A 102 -13.38 9.11 7.91
C GLU A 102 -14.63 8.73 8.72
N LEU A 103 -15.47 9.70 9.10
CA LEU A 103 -16.74 9.47 9.80
C LEU A 103 -17.71 8.57 9.01
N TYR A 104 -17.64 8.59 7.67
CA TYR A 104 -18.49 7.78 6.81
C TYR A 104 -17.80 6.46 6.41
N ILE A 105 -16.49 6.50 6.21
CA ILE A 105 -15.72 5.34 5.74
C ILE A 105 -15.51 4.33 6.88
N LYS A 106 -15.25 4.80 8.11
CA LYS A 106 -14.94 3.95 9.26
C LYS A 106 -16.08 2.97 9.60
N PRO A 107 -17.36 3.36 9.68
CA PRO A 107 -18.47 2.42 9.88
C PRO A 107 -18.52 1.34 8.81
N LEU A 108 -18.37 1.72 7.54
CA LEU A 108 -18.39 0.78 6.42
C LEU A 108 -17.23 -0.22 6.50
N ARG A 109 -16.01 0.25 6.82
CA ARG A 109 -14.85 -0.62 7.07
C ARG A 109 -15.15 -1.63 8.18
N SER A 110 -15.72 -1.18 9.31
CA SER A 110 -16.08 -2.06 10.43
C SER A 110 -17.12 -3.10 10.03
N THR A 111 -18.16 -2.71 9.28
CA THR A 111 -19.21 -3.60 8.78
C THR A 111 -18.65 -4.67 7.85
N ILE A 112 -17.81 -4.29 6.89
CA ILE A 112 -17.19 -5.25 5.97
C ILE A 112 -16.16 -6.13 6.68
N HIS A 113 -15.41 -5.58 7.65
CA HIS A 113 -14.50 -6.35 8.47
C HIS A 113 -15.25 -7.42 9.27
N TYR A 114 -16.35 -7.06 9.93
CA TYR A 114 -17.22 -7.99 10.66
C TYR A 114 -17.72 -9.12 9.76
N LEU A 115 -18.17 -8.78 8.55
CA LEU A 115 -18.61 -9.75 7.55
C LEU A 115 -17.51 -10.77 7.19
N TRP A 116 -16.25 -10.33 7.10
CA TRP A 116 -15.12 -11.21 6.79
C TRP A 116 -14.64 -12.05 7.97
N THR A 117 -14.72 -11.52 9.19
CA THR A 117 -14.21 -12.20 10.39
C THR A 117 -15.18 -13.22 10.96
N HIS A 118 -16.46 -13.16 10.60
CA HIS A 118 -17.51 -14.06 11.12
C HIS A 118 -18.05 -14.99 10.02
N PRO A 119 -17.59 -16.26 9.95
CA PRO A 119 -18.01 -17.19 8.90
C PRO A 119 -19.52 -17.44 8.84
N GLN A 120 -20.20 -17.41 10.00
CA GLN A 120 -21.65 -17.57 10.09
C GLN A 120 -22.38 -16.40 9.42
N VAL A 121 -21.93 -15.17 9.68
CA VAL A 121 -22.48 -13.95 9.06
C VAL A 121 -22.21 -13.96 7.55
N MET A 122 -21.01 -14.37 7.12
CA MET A 122 -20.69 -14.50 5.70
C MET A 122 -21.59 -15.53 5.00
N LYS A 123 -21.93 -16.64 5.67
CA LYS A 123 -22.89 -17.64 5.15
C LYS A 123 -24.30 -17.07 5.03
N GLN A 124 -24.75 -16.30 6.03
CA GLN A 124 -26.05 -15.63 6.00
C GLN A 124 -26.12 -14.57 4.89
N TRP A 125 -25.09 -13.73 4.78
CA TRP A 125 -24.91 -12.77 3.69
C TRP A 125 -24.99 -13.44 2.32
N GLY A 126 -24.34 -14.61 2.18
CA GLY A 126 -24.38 -15.41 0.97
C GLY A 126 -25.79 -15.83 0.57
N LYS A 127 -26.63 -16.22 1.54
CA LYS A 127 -28.04 -16.55 1.32
C LYS A 127 -28.86 -15.29 1.01
N PHE A 128 -28.66 -14.22 1.76
CA PHE A 128 -29.36 -12.95 1.59
C PHE A 128 -29.14 -12.36 0.19
N CYS A 129 -27.90 -12.37 -0.31
CA CYS A 129 -27.59 -11.94 -1.68
C CYS A 129 -28.38 -12.76 -2.71
N LYS A 130 -28.37 -14.09 -2.59
CA LYS A 130 -29.05 -14.98 -3.53
C LYS A 130 -30.56 -14.75 -3.57
N LEU A 131 -31.19 -14.52 -2.42
CA LEU A 131 -32.62 -14.20 -2.32
C LEU A 131 -32.96 -12.87 -3.00
N ASN A 132 -32.02 -11.92 -3.03
CA ASN A 132 -32.16 -10.63 -3.69
C ASN A 132 -31.58 -10.63 -5.12
N GLY A 133 -31.42 -11.80 -5.75
CA GLY A 133 -30.97 -11.94 -7.14
C GLY A 133 -29.50 -11.59 -7.39
N MET A 134 -28.69 -11.41 -6.34
CA MET A 134 -27.29 -11.03 -6.45
C MET A 134 -26.34 -12.15 -6.00
N ARG A 135 -25.17 -12.24 -6.61
CA ARG A 135 -24.10 -13.12 -6.12
C ARG A 135 -23.38 -12.44 -4.96
N ALA A 136 -23.10 -13.19 -3.90
CA ALA A 136 -22.26 -12.72 -2.82
C ALA A 136 -20.84 -12.41 -3.32
N LYS A 137 -20.39 -11.18 -3.11
CA LYS A 137 -19.06 -10.70 -3.49
C LYS A 137 -18.15 -10.59 -2.28
N ARG A 138 -16.86 -10.84 -2.49
CA ARG A 138 -15.83 -10.45 -1.55
C ARG A 138 -15.41 -9.02 -1.89
N PHE A 139 -15.71 -8.07 -1.00
CA PHE A 139 -15.39 -6.67 -1.21
C PHE A 139 -13.87 -6.43 -1.31
N ALA A 140 -13.46 -5.33 -1.94
CA ALA A 140 -12.05 -4.99 -1.99
C ALA A 140 -11.54 -4.65 -0.58
N ARG A 141 -10.27 -4.97 -0.28
CA ARG A 141 -9.66 -4.59 1.00
C ARG A 141 -9.21 -3.14 0.94
N ASP A 142 -9.58 -2.37 1.95
CA ASP A 142 -8.98 -1.05 2.14
C ASP A 142 -7.60 -1.17 2.80
N VAL A 143 -6.59 -0.57 2.17
CA VAL A 143 -5.16 -0.67 2.52
C VAL A 143 -4.58 0.74 2.48
N PRO A 144 -4.51 1.47 3.62
CA PRO A 144 -4.15 2.89 3.66
C PRO A 144 -2.79 3.28 3.03
N THR A 145 -1.91 2.30 2.85
CA THR A 145 -0.61 2.48 2.18
C THR A 145 -0.70 2.47 0.65
N ARG A 146 -1.89 2.22 0.07
CA ARG A 146 -2.16 2.21 -1.37
C ARG A 146 -3.25 3.23 -1.70
N TRP A 147 -2.90 4.24 -2.47
CA TRP A 147 -3.75 5.41 -2.69
C TRP A 147 -5.14 5.08 -3.29
N ASN A 148 -5.23 4.02 -4.08
CA ASN A 148 -6.46 3.61 -4.75
C ASN A 148 -7.30 2.60 -3.96
N SER A 149 -6.84 2.11 -2.80
CA SER A 149 -7.54 1.04 -2.07
C SER A 149 -8.91 1.47 -1.57
N THR A 150 -8.99 2.68 -1.00
CA THR A 150 -10.23 3.18 -0.41
C THR A 150 -11.27 3.43 -1.50
N TYR A 151 -10.85 3.97 -2.65
CA TYR A 151 -11.71 4.09 -3.82
C TYR A 151 -12.26 2.73 -4.28
N ASN A 152 -11.40 1.72 -4.44
CA ASN A 152 -11.84 0.38 -4.85
C ASN A 152 -12.76 -0.27 -3.81
N PHE A 153 -12.48 -0.06 -2.51
CA PHE A 153 -13.34 -0.50 -1.42
C PHE A 153 -14.74 0.13 -1.52
N LEU A 154 -14.80 1.46 -1.61
CA LEU A 154 -16.05 2.21 -1.75
C LEU A 154 -16.82 1.83 -3.01
N LEU A 155 -16.15 1.73 -4.16
CA LEU A 155 -16.77 1.30 -5.40
C LEU A 155 -17.36 -0.11 -5.28
N SER A 156 -16.61 -1.05 -4.69
CA SER A 156 -17.08 -2.43 -4.53
C SER A 156 -18.26 -2.57 -3.58
N THR A 157 -18.38 -1.68 -2.59
CA THR A 157 -19.47 -1.68 -1.60
C THR A 157 -20.68 -0.89 -2.10
N PHE A 158 -20.47 0.15 -2.91
CA PHE A 158 -21.53 0.96 -3.50
C PHE A 158 -22.47 0.14 -4.38
N GLU A 159 -21.93 -0.79 -5.18
CA GLU A 159 -22.73 -1.77 -5.95
C GLU A 159 -23.70 -2.60 -5.09
N TYR A 160 -23.39 -2.78 -3.80
CA TYR A 160 -24.15 -3.58 -2.85
C TYR A 160 -24.82 -2.73 -1.77
N LYS A 161 -24.88 -1.40 -1.93
CA LYS A 161 -25.32 -0.47 -0.86
C LYS A 161 -26.69 -0.85 -0.28
N ASP A 162 -27.67 -1.17 -1.12
CA ASP A 162 -29.04 -1.45 -0.69
C ASP A 162 -29.12 -2.79 0.04
N LEU A 163 -28.38 -3.81 -0.45
CA LEU A 163 -28.30 -5.10 0.22
C LEU A 163 -27.52 -5.03 1.54
N LEU A 164 -26.45 -4.24 1.60
CA LEU A 164 -25.68 -4.03 2.83
C LEU A 164 -26.56 -3.34 3.88
N CYS A 165 -27.28 -2.28 3.51
CA CYS A 165 -28.23 -1.61 4.39
C CYS A 165 -29.34 -2.56 4.85
N GLY A 166 -29.94 -3.32 3.94
CA GLY A 166 -31.00 -4.28 4.28
C GLY A 166 -30.53 -5.41 5.19
N PHE A 167 -29.40 -6.03 4.87
CA PHE A 167 -28.83 -7.14 5.65
C PHE A 167 -28.43 -6.68 7.06
N PHE A 168 -27.66 -5.60 7.16
CA PHE A 168 -27.21 -5.12 8.46
C PHE A 168 -28.31 -4.42 9.26
N GLY A 169 -29.31 -3.83 8.60
CA GLY A 169 -30.53 -3.35 9.24
C GLY A 169 -31.33 -4.47 9.91
N GLN A 170 -31.44 -5.63 9.25
CA GLN A 170 -32.06 -6.85 9.82
C GLN A 170 -31.24 -7.46 10.97
N VAL A 171 -29.91 -7.47 10.84
CA VAL A 171 -29.00 -7.98 11.88
C VAL A 171 -29.03 -7.09 13.13
N GLN A 172 -29.07 -5.76 12.96
CA GLN A 172 -29.17 -4.79 14.07
C GLN A 172 -30.54 -4.80 14.76
N SER A 173 -31.63 -5.05 14.02
CA SER A 173 -32.96 -5.23 14.65
C SER A 173 -33.09 -6.55 15.41
N SER A 174 -32.22 -7.52 15.12
CA SER A 174 -32.13 -8.80 15.84
C SER A 174 -31.16 -8.76 17.04
N ASN A 175 -30.26 -7.76 17.12
CA ASN A 175 -29.29 -7.58 18.20
C ASN A 175 -29.13 -6.09 18.55
N ILE A 176 -29.68 -5.74 19.71
CA ILE A 176 -29.70 -4.44 20.38
C ILE A 176 -28.34 -3.71 20.31
N TYR A 177 -28.39 -2.42 19.92
CA TYR A 177 -27.37 -1.37 20.04
C TYR A 177 -26.06 -1.70 20.78
N LEU A 178 -25.03 -2.16 20.06
CA LEU A 178 -23.60 -2.07 20.46
C LEU A 178 -22.82 -2.18 19.13
N TYR A 179 -22.24 -1.17 18.48
CA TYR A 179 -21.12 -0.33 18.89
C TYR A 179 -20.98 0.79 17.83
N ALA A 180 -21.59 1.94 18.08
CA ALA A 180 -21.31 3.17 17.35
C ALA A 180 -21.38 4.33 18.35
N ASN A 181 -20.44 4.32 19.30
CA ASN A 181 -19.94 5.45 20.12
C ASN A 181 -19.29 4.88 21.39
N GLN A 182 -18.09 4.30 21.24
CA GLN A 182 -17.02 4.32 22.22
C GLN A 182 -15.70 4.50 21.46
#